data_AF-A0A8S2GG44-F1
#
_entry.id   AF-A0A8S2GG44-F1
#
_cell.length_a   1.000
_cell.length_b   1.000
_cell.length_c   1.000
_cell.angle_alpha   90.00
_cell.angle_beta   90.00
_cell.angle_gamma   90.00
#
_symmetry.space_group_name_H-M   'P 1'
#
loop_
_entity.id
_entity.type
_entity.pdbx_description
1 polymer ?
#
loop_
_entity_poly.entity_id
_entity_poly.type
_entity_poly.pdbx_seq_one_letter_code
_entity_poly.pdbx_strand_id
1 'polypeptide(L)'
;LPDIVRQSIVDLAKQGVRPCDISRQLRVSHGCVSKILGRFHETGSIKPGIIGGSKPKVATPKVVDAITNYKQQSPTMFAWE
;
A
#
# COMPACT_ATOMS: atom_id res chain seq x y z
N LEU A 1 11.42 6.90 2.90
CA LEU A 1 12.38 7.03 1.77
C LEU A 1 11.65 7.72 0.62
N PRO A 2 12.15 8.86 0.10
CA PRO A 2 11.51 9.61 -0.98
C PRO A 2 11.33 8.77 -2.26
N ASP A 3 10.27 9.04 -3.02
CA ASP A 3 9.95 8.29 -4.23
C ASP A 3 11.03 8.35 -5.30
N ILE A 4 11.73 9.49 -5.42
CA ILE A 4 12.84 9.63 -6.36
C ILE A 4 13.97 8.63 -6.08
N VAL A 5 14.29 8.39 -4.80
CA VAL A 5 15.32 7.42 -4.42
C VAL A 5 14.82 5.98 -4.64
N ARG A 6 13.53 5.73 -4.39
CA ARG A 6 12.90 4.43 -4.67
C ARG A 6 12.93 4.11 -6.17
N GLN A 7 12.70 5.10 -7.02
CA GLN A 7 12.82 5.00 -8.47
C GLN A 7 14.27 4.69 -8.87
N SER A 8 15.25 5.45 -8.36
CA SER A 8 16.67 5.20 -8.63
C SER A 8 17.13 3.80 -8.22
N ILE A 9 16.62 3.24 -7.12
CA ILE A 9 16.89 1.85 -6.73
C ILE A 9 16.46 0.87 -7.82
N VAL A 10 15.26 1.04 -8.38
CA VAL A 10 14.72 0.16 -9.42
C VAL A 10 15.47 0.36 -10.74
N ASP A 11 15.78 1.60 -11.10
CA ASP A 11 16.46 1.91 -12.37
C ASP A 11 17.89 1.33 -12.40
N LEU A 12 18.64 1.44 -11.30
CA LEU A 12 19.97 0.84 -11.19
C LEU A 12 19.90 -0.69 -11.22
N ALA A 13 18.89 -1.30 -10.58
CA ALA A 13 18.71 -2.74 -10.64
C ALA A 13 18.37 -3.22 -12.06
N LYS A 14 17.54 -2.48 -12.81
CA LYS A 14 17.24 -2.76 -14.23
C LYS A 14 18.48 -2.65 -15.13
N GLN A 15 19.43 -1.79 -14.78
CA GLN A 15 20.74 -1.68 -15.45
C GLN A 15 21.72 -2.80 -15.06
N GLY A 16 21.31 -3.74 -14.19
CA GLY A 16 22.14 -4.86 -13.76
C GLY A 16 23.08 -4.53 -12.59
N VAL A 17 22.93 -3.38 -11.95
CA VAL A 17 23.73 -3.02 -10.77
C VAL A 17 23.32 -3.90 -9.59
N ARG A 18 24.31 -4.47 -8.88
CA ARG A 18 24.05 -5.36 -7.76
C ARG A 18 23.41 -4.60 -6.59
N PRO A 19 22.47 -5.20 -5.83
CA PRO A 19 21.82 -4.55 -4.69
C PRO A 19 22.77 -4.00 -3.63
N CYS A 20 23.92 -4.66 -3.40
CA CYS A 20 24.95 -4.19 -2.48
C CYS A 20 25.62 -2.89 -2.95
N ASP A 21 25.82 -2.74 -4.26
CA ASP A 21 26.40 -1.54 -4.85
C ASP A 21 25.37 -0.39 -4.88
N ILE A 22 24.09 -0.69 -5.18
CA ILE A 22 22.98 0.28 -5.07
C ILE A 22 22.88 0.85 -3.65
N SER A 23 22.97 -0.01 -2.63
CA SER A 23 22.94 0.38 -1.22
C SER A 23 24.04 1.38 -0.89
N ARG A 24 25.27 1.14 -1.37
CA ARG A 24 26.42 2.03 -1.16
C ARG A 24 26.27 3.35 -1.92
N GLN A 25 25.87 3.31 -3.19
CA GLN A 25 25.73 4.50 -4.05
C GLN A 25 24.64 5.46 -3.54
N LEU A 26 23.47 4.91 -3.20
CA LEU A 26 22.31 5.71 -2.78
C LEU A 26 22.30 5.99 -1.27
N ARG A 27 23.28 5.46 -0.51
CA ARG A 27 23.36 5.55 0.96
C ARG A 27 22.07 5.08 1.65
N VAL A 28 21.49 4.00 1.12
CA VAL A 28 20.28 3.35 1.65
C VAL A 28 20.68 2.01 2.24
N SER A 29 20.06 1.60 3.36
CA SER A 29 20.36 0.31 3.98
C SER A 29 20.05 -0.86 3.03
N HIS A 30 20.91 -1.89 3.07
CA HIS A 30 20.75 -3.09 2.23
C HIS A 30 19.36 -3.73 2.37
N GLY A 31 18.82 -3.80 3.61
CA GLY A 31 17.48 -4.31 3.86
C GLY A 31 16.36 -3.45 3.23
N CYS A 32 16.54 -2.13 3.16
CA CYS A 32 15.58 -1.25 2.48
C CYS A 32 15.62 -1.45 0.96
N VAL A 33 16.82 -1.56 0.36
CA VAL A 33 17.00 -1.88 -1.06
C VAL A 33 16.33 -3.22 -1.40
N SER A 34 16.63 -4.27 -0.63
CA SER A 34 16.04 -5.60 -0.81
C SER A 34 14.51 -5.57 -0.72
N LYS A 35 13.94 -4.87 0.27
CA LYS A 35 12.48 -4.76 0.44
C LYS A 35 11.81 -4.01 -0.72
N ILE A 36 12.45 -2.98 -1.26
CA ILE A 36 11.91 -2.22 -2.39
C ILE A 36 11.95 -3.07 -3.67
N LEU A 37 13.08 -3.72 -3.96
CA LEU A 37 13.22 -4.58 -5.14
C LEU A 37 12.26 -5.78 -5.08
N GLY A 38 12.14 -6.43 -3.92
CA GLY A 38 11.19 -7.53 -3.73
C GLY A 38 9.75 -7.11 -4.04
N ARG A 39 9.28 -6.01 -3.43
CA ARG A 39 7.94 -5.46 -3.69
C ARG A 39 7.76 -5.06 -5.16
N PHE A 40 8.78 -4.50 -5.79
CA PHE A 40 8.71 -4.11 -7.20
C PHE A 40 8.58 -5.33 -8.11
N HIS A 41 9.28 -6.44 -7.84
CA HIS A 41 9.11 -7.68 -8.61
C HIS A 41 7.74 -8.32 -8.41
N GLU A 42 7.16 -8.22 -7.21
CA GLU A 42 5.84 -8.77 -6.90
C GLU A 42 4.68 -7.95 -7.49
N THR A 43 4.80 -6.62 -7.48
CA THR A 43 3.65 -5.72 -7.74
C THR A 43 3.87 -4.71 -8.87
N GLY A 44 5.10 -4.54 -9.33
CA GLY A 44 5.49 -3.47 -10.26
C GLY A 44 5.46 -2.05 -9.67
N SER A 45 5.09 -1.88 -8.40
CA SER A 45 4.92 -0.56 -7.79
C SER A 45 6.13 -0.13 -6.96
N ILE A 46 6.64 1.07 -7.23
CA ILE A 46 7.62 1.71 -6.36
C ILE A 46 6.97 2.34 -5.13
N LYS A 47 5.65 2.54 -5.11
CA LYS A 47 4.99 3.26 -4.00
C LYS A 47 5.07 2.44 -2.70
N PRO A 48 5.28 3.09 -1.55
CA PRO A 48 5.20 2.42 -0.27
C PRO A 48 3.80 1.82 -0.05
N GLY A 49 3.70 0.82 0.83
CA GLY A 49 2.39 0.34 1.28
C GLY A 49 1.62 1.44 2.00
N ILE A 50 0.29 1.31 2.04
CA ILE A 50 -0.56 2.20 2.83
C ILE A 50 -0.20 2.00 4.30
N ILE A 51 0.09 3.10 5.00
CA ILE A 51 0.41 3.11 6.43
C ILE A 51 -0.79 3.71 7.15
N GLY A 52 -1.22 3.04 8.22
CA GLY A 52 -2.37 3.46 9.02
C GLY A 52 -3.70 2.94 8.51
N GLY A 53 -4.78 3.40 9.15
CA GLY A 53 -6.12 2.89 8.97
C GLY A 53 -6.49 1.80 9.99
N SER A 54 -7.79 1.58 10.13
CA SER A 54 -8.35 0.54 10.99
C SER A 54 -9.26 -0.37 10.17
N LYS A 55 -9.24 -1.66 10.48
CA LYS A 55 -10.30 -2.55 10.00
C LYS A 55 -11.65 -2.06 10.56
N PRO A 56 -12.75 -2.06 9.77
CA PRO A 56 -14.06 -1.68 10.27
C PRO A 56 -14.46 -2.54 11.48
N LYS A 57 -14.74 -1.90 12.62
CA LYS A 57 -15.17 -2.60 13.85
C LYS A 57 -16.69 -2.79 13.91
N VAL A 58 -17.44 -1.77 13.52
CA VAL A 58 -18.92 -1.74 13.58
C VAL A 58 -19.55 -1.76 12.19
N ALA A 59 -18.97 -1.03 11.23
CA ALA A 59 -19.37 -1.03 9.83
C ALA A 59 -18.78 -2.24 9.08
N THR A 60 -19.04 -3.44 9.60
CA THR A 60 -18.66 -4.67 8.90
C THR A 60 -19.47 -4.80 7.60
N PRO A 61 -18.97 -5.51 6.57
CA PRO A 61 -19.69 -5.63 5.29
C PRO A 61 -21.14 -6.10 5.46
N LYS A 62 -21.37 -7.11 6.31
CA LYS A 62 -22.73 -7.61 6.62
C LYS A 62 -23.67 -6.55 7.20
N VAL A 63 -23.14 -5.68 8.07
CA VAL A 63 -23.93 -4.59 8.67
C VAL A 63 -24.24 -3.52 7.62
N VAL A 64 -23.28 -3.17 6.78
CA VAL A 64 -23.47 -2.21 5.68
C VAL A 64 -24.50 -2.72 4.67
N ASP A 65 -24.44 -4.01 4.32
CA ASP A 65 -25.40 -4.66 3.43
C ASP A 65 -26.81 -4.66 4.02
N ALA A 66 -26.95 -4.97 5.32
CA ALA A 66 -28.22 -4.94 6.02
C ALA A 66 -28.82 -3.52 6.06
N ILE A 67 -28.02 -2.50 6.40
CA ILE A 67 -28.44 -1.10 6.39
C ILE A 67 -28.91 -0.69 5.00
N THR A 68 -28.17 -1.08 3.95
CA THR A 68 -28.52 -0.79 2.56
C THR A 68 -29.86 -1.41 2.19
N ASN A 69 -30.08 -2.68 2.55
CA ASN A 69 -31.34 -3.37 2.30
C ASN A 69 -32.53 -2.72 3.03
N TYR A 70 -32.38 -2.36 4.31
CA TYR A 70 -33.44 -1.68 5.06
C TYR A 70 -33.79 -0.32 4.46
N LYS A 71 -32.78 0.44 4.01
CA LYS A 71 -32.99 1.75 3.37
C LYS A 71 -33.63 1.63 1.98
N GLN A 72 -33.33 0.57 1.23
CA GLN A 72 -34.00 0.29 -0.05
C GLN A 72 -35.47 -0.09 0.16
N GLN A 73 -35.77 -0.91 1.16
CA GLN A 73 -37.14 -1.33 1.48
C GLN A 73 -37.98 -0.20 2.08
N SER A 74 -37.36 0.72 2.81
CA SER A 74 -38.03 1.86 3.44
C SER A 74 -37.18 3.12 3.30
N PRO A 75 -37.26 3.83 2.16
CA PRO A 75 -36.40 4.99 1.88
C PRO A 75 -36.53 6.13 2.89
N THR A 76 -37.70 6.27 3.51
CA THR A 76 -37.98 7.30 4.52
C THR A 76 -37.50 6.93 5.93
N MET A 77 -37.07 5.68 6.15
CA MET A 77 -36.55 5.22 7.45
C MET A 77 -35.31 6.03 7.84
N PHE A 78 -35.31 6.63 9.02
CA PHE A 78 -34.19 7.44 9.53
C PHE A 78 -33.43 6.68 10.62
N ALA A 79 -32.10 6.85 10.67
CA ALA A 79 -31.29 6.32 11.76
C ALA A 79 -31.37 7.26 12.97
N TRP A 80 -31.70 6.75 14.15
CA TRP A 80 -31.77 7.52 15.39
C TRP A 80 -30.61 7.11 16.32
N GLU A 81 -30.18 8.03 17.21
CA GLU A 81 -29.12 7.82 18.21
C GLU A 81 -29.67 7.46 19.58
#